data_AF-A0A3D4FMK3-F1
#
_entry.id   AF-A0A3D4FMK3-F1
#
_cell.length_a   1.000
_cell.length_b   1.000
_cell.length_c   1.000
_cell.angle_alpha   90.00
_cell.angle_beta   90.00
_cell.angle_gamma   90.00
#
_symmetry.space_group_name_H-M   'P 1'
#
loop_
_entity.id
_entity.type
_entity.pdbx_description
1 polymer ?
#
loop_
_entity_poly.entity_id
_entity_poly.type
_entity_poly.pdbx_seq_one_letter_code
_entity_poly.pdbx_strand_id
1 'polypeptide(L)'
;MNMPLFQLIENSQKGDKIALLLIIEKFSPSIKKFSRKLCYDGADTDLIISFIKTIKELKLTDLNLENEGTLVNYLYNSIKFKYVDLMRKYLRMLKRETELNLEIIENKYTYEIEDNIYVEDLLRTLSKMQRIVLEERYIKNYSVIEIANKLNISRQAVNKTKNKALENLRTYMNTISI
;
A
#
# COMPACT_ATOMS: atom_id res chain seq x y z
N MET A 1 37.80 23.01 -6.59
CA MET A 1 37.29 23.57 -7.86
C MET A 1 35.89 23.00 -8.04
N ASN A 2 34.83 23.83 -8.01
CA ASN A 2 33.45 23.32 -8.12
C ASN A 2 33.21 22.85 -9.57
N MET A 3 32.97 21.56 -9.74
CA MET A 3 32.68 20.97 -11.05
C MET A 3 31.24 21.33 -11.48
N PRO A 4 31.01 21.78 -12.72
CA PRO A 4 29.67 22.09 -13.21
C PRO A 4 28.73 20.87 -13.11
N LEU A 5 27.44 21.10 -12.84
CA LEU A 5 26.47 20.01 -12.69
C LEU A 5 26.37 19.12 -13.92
N PHE A 6 26.50 19.71 -15.12
CA PHE A 6 26.53 18.96 -16.38
C PHE A 6 27.63 17.89 -16.38
N GLN A 7 28.86 18.28 -16.01
CA GLN A 7 30.00 17.37 -15.99
C GLN A 7 29.85 16.28 -14.93
N LEU A 8 29.28 16.62 -13.77
CA LEU A 8 28.96 15.63 -12.73
C LEU A 8 27.97 14.58 -13.26
N ILE A 9 26.96 14.99 -14.04
CA ILE A 9 25.99 14.05 -14.62
C ILE A 9 26.67 13.13 -15.63
N GLU A 10 27.47 13.68 -16.55
CA GLU A 10 28.20 12.86 -17.52
C GLU A 10 29.12 11.83 -16.85
N ASN A 11 29.87 12.25 -15.84
CA ASN A 11 30.78 11.37 -15.11
C ASN A 11 30.00 10.29 -14.36
N SER A 12 28.90 10.67 -13.70
CA SER A 12 28.00 9.75 -13.01
C SER A 12 27.41 8.71 -13.97
N GLN A 13 26.98 9.13 -15.16
CA GLN A 13 26.47 8.22 -16.20
C GLN A 13 27.54 7.26 -16.72
N LYS A 14 28.82 7.65 -16.69
CA LYS A 14 29.98 6.78 -16.99
C LYS A 14 30.40 5.86 -15.83
N GLY A 15 29.69 5.92 -14.69
CA GLY A 15 29.93 5.05 -13.53
C GLY A 15 30.71 5.70 -12.38
N ASP A 16 31.00 7.00 -12.44
CA ASP A 16 31.64 7.73 -11.35
C ASP A 16 30.68 7.89 -10.15
N LYS A 17 30.95 7.10 -9.10
CA LYS A 17 30.16 7.10 -7.86
C LYS A 17 30.32 8.40 -7.06
N ILE A 18 31.48 9.05 -7.13
CA ILE A 18 31.73 10.31 -6.42
C ILE A 18 30.92 11.41 -7.09
N ALA A 19 30.91 11.46 -8.41
CA ALA A 19 30.08 12.41 -9.16
C ALA A 19 28.59 12.23 -8.84
N LEU A 20 28.10 10.99 -8.78
CA LEU A 20 26.72 10.69 -8.38
C LEU A 20 26.43 11.19 -6.95
N LEU A 21 27.33 10.92 -6.00
CA LEU A 21 27.17 11.34 -4.61
C LEU A 21 27.07 12.87 -4.49
N LEU A 22 27.95 13.60 -5.18
CA LEU A 22 27.93 15.08 -5.18
C LEU A 22 26.61 15.64 -5.74
N ILE A 23 26.03 15.00 -6.77
CA ILE A 23 24.71 15.39 -7.28
C ILE A 23 23.64 15.15 -6.21
N ILE A 24 23.63 13.97 -5.57
CA ILE A 24 22.65 13.64 -4.52
C ILE A 24 22.77 14.64 -3.35
N GLU A 25 23.99 14.98 -2.92
CA GLU A 25 24.22 15.96 -1.86
C GLU A 25 23.70 17.34 -2.24
N LYS A 26 23.96 17.81 -3.47
CA LYS A 26 23.45 19.09 -4.00
C LYS A 26 21.93 19.17 -3.95
N PHE A 27 21.21 18.07 -4.21
CA PHE A 27 19.75 18.02 -4.18
C PHE A 27 19.16 17.50 -2.86
N SER A 28 19.99 17.15 -1.89
CA SER A 28 19.57 16.63 -0.59
C SER A 28 18.58 17.53 0.17
N PRO A 29 18.64 18.89 0.11
CA PRO A 29 17.64 19.72 0.75
C PRO A 29 16.23 19.51 0.17
N SER A 30 16.13 19.33 -1.14
CA SER A 30 14.86 19.06 -1.83
C SER A 30 14.34 17.66 -1.51
N ILE A 31 15.21 16.66 -1.52
CA ILE A 31 14.88 15.28 -1.17
C ILE A 31 14.34 15.23 0.27
N LYS A 32 15.07 15.81 1.23
CA LYS A 32 14.66 15.88 2.65
C LYS A 32 13.35 16.65 2.84
N LYS A 33 13.16 17.75 2.10
CA LYS A 33 11.91 18.52 2.14
C LYS A 33 10.71 17.67 1.71
N PHE A 34 10.84 16.88 0.66
CA PHE A 34 9.75 16.06 0.15
C PHE A 34 9.55 14.75 0.92
N SER A 35 10.63 14.11 1.40
CA SER A 35 10.52 12.89 2.22
C SER A 35 9.78 13.16 3.53
N ARG A 36 10.08 14.28 4.20
CA ARG A 36 9.37 14.74 5.41
C ARG A 36 7.86 14.93 5.20
N LYS A 37 7.43 15.20 3.97
CA LYS A 37 6.01 15.36 3.63
C LYS A 37 5.31 14.03 3.34
N LEU A 38 6.06 12.97 3.02
CA LEU A 38 5.49 11.66 2.66
C LEU A 38 5.11 10.84 3.90
N CYS A 39 5.63 11.16 5.09
CA CYS A 39 5.21 10.60 6.38
C CYS A 39 5.16 9.06 6.45
N TYR A 40 5.97 8.35 5.64
CA TYR A 40 6.15 6.91 5.71
C TYR A 40 7.63 6.54 5.70
N ASP A 41 7.97 5.40 6.31
CA ASP A 41 9.36 4.93 6.41
C ASP A 41 9.97 4.60 5.05
N GLY A 42 11.21 5.07 4.82
CA GLY A 42 11.92 4.85 3.55
C GLY A 42 11.55 5.82 2.42
N ALA A 43 10.69 6.83 2.67
CA ALA A 43 10.31 7.82 1.66
C ALA A 43 11.50 8.60 1.07
N ASP A 44 12.56 8.82 1.85
CA ASP A 44 13.81 9.42 1.38
C ASP A 44 14.55 8.50 0.40
N THR A 45 14.62 7.21 0.72
CA THR A 45 15.24 6.18 -0.10
C THR A 45 14.52 6.03 -1.44
N ASP A 46 13.18 6.01 -1.43
CA ASP A 46 12.36 5.98 -2.65
C ASP A 46 12.64 7.18 -3.58
N LEU A 47 12.73 8.37 -3.00
CA LEU A 47 13.03 9.60 -3.74
C LEU A 47 14.46 9.56 -4.30
N ILE A 48 15.44 9.10 -3.52
CA ILE A 48 16.84 8.95 -3.97
C ILE A 48 16.93 7.94 -5.12
N ILE A 49 16.29 6.77 -5.00
CA ILE A 49 16.29 5.74 -6.06
C ILE A 49 15.71 6.30 -7.35
N SER A 50 14.55 6.97 -7.26
CA SER A 50 13.93 7.59 -8.43
C SER A 50 14.82 8.69 -9.03
N PHE A 51 15.51 9.46 -8.19
CA PHE A 51 16.39 10.52 -8.63
C PHE A 51 17.63 9.98 -9.35
N ILE A 52 18.26 8.92 -8.82
CA ILE A 52 19.36 8.21 -9.47
C ILE A 52 18.92 7.67 -10.84
N LYS A 53 17.72 7.11 -10.91
CA LYS A 53 17.15 6.63 -12.19
C LYS A 53 17.01 7.77 -13.20
N THR A 54 16.44 8.91 -12.79
CA THR A 54 16.36 10.11 -13.64
C THR A 54 17.74 10.53 -14.15
N ILE A 55 18.75 10.60 -13.28
CA ILE A 55 20.12 10.99 -13.68
C ILE A 55 20.68 10.01 -14.72
N LYS A 56 20.46 8.70 -14.55
CA LYS A 56 20.95 7.68 -15.49
C LYS A 56 20.26 7.73 -16.86
N GLU A 57 18.97 8.03 -16.88
CA GLU A 57 18.16 8.05 -18.10
C GLU A 57 18.16 9.42 -18.80
N LEU A 58 18.68 10.45 -18.13
CA LEU A 58 18.71 11.81 -18.65
C LEU A 58 19.58 11.92 -19.91
N LYS A 59 18.96 12.28 -21.03
CA LYS A 59 19.68 12.67 -22.24
C LYS A 59 19.93 14.16 -22.22
N LEU A 60 21.19 14.53 -21.98
CA LEU A 60 21.61 15.94 -21.94
C LEU A 60 21.38 16.66 -23.27
N THR A 61 21.36 15.93 -24.39
CA THR A 61 21.04 16.43 -25.73
C THR A 61 19.60 16.89 -25.91
N ASP A 62 18.67 16.33 -25.13
CA ASP A 62 17.23 16.58 -25.27
C ASP A 62 16.81 17.84 -24.49
N LEU A 63 17.69 18.34 -23.63
CA LEU A 63 17.49 19.57 -22.90
C LEU A 63 18.06 20.73 -23.72
N ASN A 64 17.23 21.74 -23.98
CA ASN A 64 17.71 23.03 -24.46
C ASN A 64 18.45 23.72 -23.30
N LEU A 65 19.69 23.29 -23.06
CA LEU A 65 20.55 23.71 -21.96
C LEU A 65 21.09 25.12 -22.23
N GLU A 66 20.21 26.11 -22.18
CA GLU A 66 20.58 27.52 -22.29
C GLU A 66 21.49 27.96 -21.13
N ASN A 67 21.34 27.32 -19.95
CA ASN A 67 22.17 27.53 -18.77
C ASN A 67 22.02 26.38 -17.76
N GLU A 68 22.90 26.35 -16.74
CA GLU A 68 22.87 25.35 -15.65
C GLU A 68 21.56 25.38 -14.84
N GLY A 69 20.87 26.53 -14.78
CA GLY A 69 19.60 26.69 -14.09
C GLY A 69 18.48 25.83 -14.67
N THR A 70 18.44 25.66 -15.99
CA THR A 70 17.48 24.76 -16.66
C THR A 70 17.65 23.32 -16.18
N LEU A 71 18.90 22.85 -16.08
CA LEU A 71 19.24 21.51 -15.60
C LEU A 71 18.88 21.34 -14.12
N VAL A 72 19.19 22.34 -13.29
CA VAL A 72 18.80 22.35 -11.87
C VAL A 72 17.30 22.26 -11.70
N ASN A 73 16.54 23.05 -12.47
CA ASN A 73 15.09 23.06 -12.41
C ASN A 73 14.49 21.74 -12.89
N TYR A 74 15.04 21.14 -13.96
CA TYR A 74 14.63 19.83 -14.44
C TYR A 74 14.77 18.76 -13.34
N LEU A 75 15.97 18.67 -12.73
CA LEU A 75 16.26 17.71 -11.68
C LEU A 75 15.38 17.95 -10.44
N TYR A 76 15.20 19.20 -10.02
CA TYR A 76 14.28 19.55 -8.94
C TYR A 76 12.84 19.09 -9.23
N ASN A 77 12.35 19.35 -10.45
CA ASN A 77 11.01 18.96 -10.85
C ASN A 77 10.85 17.44 -10.90
N SER A 78 11.88 16.69 -11.30
CA SER A 78 11.84 15.22 -11.27
C SER A 78 11.56 14.68 -9.85
N ILE A 79 12.22 15.25 -8.83
CA ILE A 79 12.01 14.89 -7.42
C ILE A 79 10.60 15.30 -6.99
N LYS A 80 10.18 16.53 -7.32
CA LYS A 80 8.84 17.05 -6.99
C LYS A 80 7.73 16.19 -7.59
N PHE A 81 7.85 15.81 -8.85
CA PHE A 81 6.84 14.97 -9.52
C PHE A 81 6.81 13.56 -8.93
N LYS A 82 7.97 12.98 -8.61
CA LYS A 82 7.99 11.69 -7.92
C LYS A 82 7.34 11.76 -6.55
N TYR A 83 7.61 12.81 -5.79
CA TYR A 83 6.91 13.08 -4.53
C TYR A 83 5.39 13.12 -4.69
N VAL A 84 4.88 13.84 -5.71
CA VAL A 84 3.44 13.93 -5.98
C VAL A 84 2.86 12.54 -6.31
N ASP A 85 3.56 11.73 -7.10
CA ASP A 85 3.16 10.36 -7.43
C ASP A 85 3.07 9.47 -6.17
N LEU A 86 4.11 9.49 -5.33
CA LEU A 86 4.16 8.74 -4.06
C LEU A 86 3.06 9.19 -3.11
N MET A 87 2.85 10.49 -2.94
CA MET A 87 1.77 11.04 -2.11
C MET A 87 0.40 10.58 -2.60
N ARG A 88 0.15 10.61 -3.92
CA ARG A 88 -1.10 10.11 -4.49
C ARG A 88 -1.28 8.61 -4.23
N LYS A 89 -0.21 7.82 -4.29
CA LYS A 89 -0.24 6.38 -3.99
C LYS A 89 -0.57 6.15 -2.51
N TYR A 90 0.10 6.85 -1.60
CA TYR A 90 -0.16 6.81 -0.17
C TYR A 90 -1.62 7.17 0.16
N LEU A 91 -2.14 8.28 -0.37
CA LEU A 91 -3.53 8.68 -0.15
C LEU A 91 -4.55 7.68 -0.71
N ARG A 92 -4.23 6.97 -1.80
CA ARG A 92 -5.09 5.90 -2.32
C ARG A 92 -5.09 4.67 -1.42
N MET A 93 -3.95 4.35 -0.80
CA MET A 93 -3.86 3.26 0.17
C MET A 93 -4.66 3.60 1.43
N LEU A 94 -4.46 4.80 1.99
CA LEU A 94 -5.20 5.26 3.17
C LEU A 94 -6.73 5.25 2.96
N LYS A 95 -7.21 5.56 1.75
CA LYS A 95 -8.65 5.49 1.42
C LYS A 95 -9.22 4.07 1.30
N ARG A 96 -8.35 3.07 1.09
CA ARG A 96 -8.74 1.65 0.92
C ARG A 96 -8.53 0.84 2.19
N GLU A 97 -7.67 1.30 3.07
CA GLU A 97 -7.41 0.70 4.36
C GLU A 97 -8.49 1.15 5.36
N THR A 98 -9.12 0.20 6.03
CA THR A 98 -9.85 0.47 7.27
C THR A 98 -8.83 0.85 8.34
N GLU A 99 -9.16 1.83 9.17
CA GLU A 99 -8.33 2.27 10.29
C GLU A 99 -7.85 1.06 11.11
N LEU A 100 -6.54 1.02 11.38
CA LEU A 100 -5.94 -0.06 12.16
C LEU A 100 -6.46 0.05 13.59
N ASN A 101 -7.50 -0.72 13.93
CA ASN A 101 -8.01 -0.77 15.28
C ASN A 101 -7.07 -1.62 16.14
N LEU A 102 -6.19 -0.95 16.87
CA LEU A 102 -5.23 -1.57 17.79
C LEU A 102 -5.92 -2.32 18.94
N GLU A 103 -7.13 -1.93 19.35
CA GLU A 103 -7.91 -2.65 20.38
C GLU A 103 -8.31 -4.06 19.90
N ILE A 104 -8.58 -4.23 18.59
CA ILE A 104 -8.84 -5.56 17.99
C ILE A 104 -7.56 -6.42 18.00
N ILE A 105 -6.38 -5.80 17.90
CA ILE A 105 -5.09 -6.48 17.84
C ILE A 105 -4.57 -6.82 19.25
N GLU A 106 -4.78 -5.95 20.23
CA GLU A 106 -4.43 -6.22 21.63
C GLU A 106 -5.25 -7.36 22.23
N ASN A 107 -6.50 -7.55 21.80
CA ASN A 107 -7.35 -8.68 22.23
C ASN A 107 -6.93 -10.05 21.62
N LYS A 108 -5.82 -10.14 20.88
CA LYS A 108 -5.53 -11.31 20.03
C LYS A 108 -4.70 -12.44 20.67
N TYR A 109 -4.55 -12.49 22.00
CA TYR A 109 -3.80 -13.59 22.65
C TYR A 109 -4.44 -14.21 23.89
N THR A 110 -5.77 -14.23 23.99
CA THR A 110 -6.48 -15.19 24.84
C THR A 110 -7.76 -15.64 24.13
N TYR A 111 -7.61 -16.38 23.03
CA TYR A 111 -8.71 -17.28 22.62
C TYR A 111 -8.67 -18.44 23.59
N GLU A 112 -9.57 -18.46 24.56
CA GLU A 112 -9.69 -19.59 25.47
C GLU A 112 -10.31 -20.78 24.72
N ILE A 113 -10.09 -22.01 25.21
CA ILE A 113 -10.69 -23.21 24.60
C ILE A 113 -12.21 -23.06 24.51
N GLU A 114 -12.81 -22.33 25.45
CA GLU A 114 -14.22 -21.99 25.52
C GLU A 114 -14.70 -21.16 24.31
N ASP A 115 -13.88 -20.23 23.80
CA ASP A 115 -14.23 -19.42 22.61
C ASP A 115 -14.35 -20.28 21.35
N ASN A 116 -13.47 -21.26 21.20
CA ASN A 116 -13.51 -22.18 20.04
C ASN A 116 -14.73 -23.10 20.09
N ILE A 117 -15.10 -23.57 21.29
CA ILE A 117 -16.31 -24.39 21.49
C ILE A 117 -17.55 -23.55 21.17
N TYR A 118 -17.60 -22.31 21.66
CA TYR A 118 -18.72 -21.40 21.40
C TYR A 118 -18.90 -21.08 19.92
N VAL A 119 -17.80 -20.83 19.19
CA VAL A 119 -17.83 -20.61 17.74
C VAL A 119 -18.29 -21.86 16.99
N GLU A 120 -17.84 -23.05 17.40
CA GLU A 120 -18.28 -24.31 16.78
C GLU A 120 -19.78 -24.56 17.00
N ASP A 121 -20.29 -24.30 18.21
CA ASP A 121 -21.72 -24.40 18.52
C ASP A 121 -22.55 -23.41 17.72
N LEU A 122 -22.08 -22.17 17.58
CA LEU A 122 -22.68 -21.18 16.69
C LEU A 122 -22.76 -21.67 15.24
N LEU A 123 -21.67 -22.22 14.70
CA LEU A 123 -21.63 -22.72 13.33
C LEU A 123 -22.52 -23.96 13.12
N ARG A 124 -22.80 -24.75 14.17
CA ARG A 124 -23.75 -25.88 14.13
C ARG A 124 -25.21 -25.44 13.99
N THR A 125 -25.56 -24.21 14.39
CA THR A 125 -26.92 -23.66 14.19
C THR A 125 -27.24 -23.36 12.72
N LEU A 126 -26.21 -23.28 11.88
CA LEU A 126 -26.34 -22.90 10.48
C LEU A 126 -26.62 -24.11 9.61
N SER A 127 -27.38 -23.89 8.52
CA SER A 127 -27.49 -24.90 7.48
C SER A 127 -26.13 -25.11 6.80
N LYS A 128 -25.91 -26.29 6.22
CA LYS A 128 -24.69 -26.63 5.48
C LYS A 128 -24.29 -25.55 4.47
N MET A 129 -25.26 -25.01 3.73
CA MET A 129 -24.99 -23.95 2.74
C MET A 129 -24.63 -22.61 3.38
N GLN A 130 -25.25 -22.25 4.50
CA GLN A 130 -24.90 -21.05 5.25
C GLN A 130 -23.48 -21.14 5.80
N ARG A 131 -23.13 -22.28 6.41
CA ARG A 131 -21.79 -22.55 6.94
C ARG A 131 -20.73 -22.46 5.85
N ILE A 132 -20.92 -23.16 4.73
CA ILE A 132 -19.99 -23.12 3.59
C ILE A 132 -19.78 -21.70 3.09
N VAL A 133 -20.86 -20.90 2.93
CA VAL A 133 -20.73 -19.52 2.47
C VAL A 133 -19.95 -18.65 3.45
N LEU A 134 -20.12 -18.83 4.76
CA LEU A 134 -19.35 -18.08 5.76
C LEU A 134 -17.88 -18.53 5.82
N GLU A 135 -17.60 -19.84 5.79
CA GLU A 135 -16.24 -20.37 5.79
C GLU A 135 -15.46 -19.91 4.56
N GLU A 136 -16.04 -20.00 3.38
CA GLU A 136 -15.40 -19.53 2.14
C GLU A 136 -15.18 -18.02 2.18
N ARG A 137 -16.10 -17.25 2.79
CA ARG A 137 -16.00 -15.79 2.85
C ARG A 137 -14.99 -15.28 3.89
N TYR A 138 -15.01 -15.83 5.10
CA TYR A 138 -14.32 -15.26 6.26
C TYR A 138 -13.10 -16.05 6.71
N ILE A 139 -13.07 -17.36 6.45
CA ILE A 139 -11.91 -18.22 6.77
C ILE A 139 -10.98 -18.32 5.58
N LYS A 140 -11.52 -18.59 4.38
CA LYS A 140 -10.75 -18.75 3.13
C LYS A 140 -10.61 -17.47 2.32
N ASN A 141 -11.27 -16.40 2.76
CA ASN A 141 -11.15 -15.03 2.22
C ASN A 141 -11.52 -14.87 0.73
N TYR A 142 -12.43 -15.70 0.20
CA TYR A 142 -12.93 -15.54 -1.16
C TYR A 142 -13.92 -14.38 -1.29
N SER A 143 -13.93 -13.71 -2.44
CA SER A 143 -14.95 -12.74 -2.82
C SER A 143 -16.30 -13.41 -3.08
N VAL A 144 -17.39 -12.64 -3.00
CA VAL A 144 -18.75 -13.14 -3.29
C VAL A 144 -18.85 -13.73 -4.70
N ILE A 145 -18.08 -13.19 -5.66
CA ILE A 145 -18.05 -13.67 -7.05
C ILE A 145 -17.34 -15.01 -7.14
N GLU A 146 -16.19 -15.17 -6.47
CA GLU A 146 -15.46 -16.44 -6.44
C GLU A 146 -16.29 -17.54 -5.77
N ILE A 147 -17.00 -17.21 -4.68
CA ILE A 147 -17.91 -18.14 -4.00
C ILE A 147 -19.08 -18.53 -4.92
N ALA A 148 -19.66 -17.56 -5.63
CA ALA A 148 -20.75 -17.80 -6.56
C ALA A 148 -20.33 -18.78 -7.67
N ASN A 149 -19.15 -18.56 -8.24
CA ASN A 149 -18.57 -19.44 -9.25
C ASN A 149 -18.28 -20.84 -8.70
N LYS A 150 -17.70 -20.93 -7.50
CA LYS A 150 -17.33 -22.20 -6.85
C LYS A 150 -18.55 -23.06 -6.48
N LEU A 151 -19.63 -22.41 -6.02
CA LEU A 151 -20.87 -23.08 -5.63
C LEU A 151 -21.86 -23.21 -6.79
N ASN A 152 -21.52 -22.70 -7.97
CA ASN A 152 -22.38 -22.65 -9.16
C ASN A 152 -23.77 -22.04 -8.88
N ILE A 153 -23.80 -20.91 -8.19
CA ILE A 153 -25.02 -20.14 -7.85
C ILE A 153 -24.84 -18.66 -8.17
N SER A 154 -25.91 -17.88 -8.18
CA SER A 154 -25.82 -16.45 -8.46
C SER A 154 -25.16 -15.66 -7.32
N ARG A 155 -24.52 -14.53 -7.66
CA ARG A 155 -23.97 -13.58 -6.68
C ARG A 155 -25.04 -13.11 -5.67
N GLN A 156 -26.29 -12.93 -6.12
CA GLN A 156 -27.41 -12.56 -5.26
C GLN A 156 -27.74 -13.69 -4.27
N ALA A 157 -27.71 -14.95 -4.72
CA ALA A 157 -27.93 -16.11 -3.86
C ALA A 157 -26.86 -16.22 -2.77
N VAL A 158 -25.57 -16.02 -3.11
CA VAL A 158 -24.48 -15.99 -2.11
C VAL A 158 -24.73 -14.89 -1.07
N ASN A 159 -25.03 -13.67 -1.51
CA ASN A 159 -25.30 -12.56 -0.59
C ASN A 159 -26.52 -12.81 0.31
N LYS A 160 -27.60 -13.36 -0.25
CA LYS A 160 -28.80 -13.72 0.52
C LYS A 160 -28.48 -14.78 1.57
N THR A 161 -27.78 -15.84 1.19
CA THR A 161 -27.37 -16.92 2.11
C THR A 161 -26.44 -16.40 3.21
N LYS A 162 -25.44 -15.58 2.86
CA LYS A 162 -24.54 -14.94 3.83
C LYS A 162 -25.30 -14.08 4.83
N ASN A 163 -26.18 -13.19 4.36
CA ASN A 163 -26.94 -12.30 5.24
C ASN A 163 -27.88 -13.09 6.15
N LYS A 164 -28.54 -14.13 5.63
CA LYS A 164 -29.39 -15.02 6.44
C LYS A 164 -28.59 -15.80 7.48
N ALA A 165 -27.39 -16.25 7.14
CA ALA A 165 -26.49 -16.92 8.08
C ALA A 165 -26.12 -15.97 9.25
N LEU A 166 -25.71 -14.74 8.95
CA LEU A 166 -25.37 -13.75 9.96
C LEU A 166 -26.55 -13.35 10.84
N GLU A 167 -27.75 -13.26 10.26
CA GLU A 167 -28.99 -13.03 11.01
C GLU A 167 -29.25 -14.17 12.01
N ASN A 168 -29.17 -15.44 11.54
CA ASN A 168 -29.36 -16.60 12.39
C ASN A 168 -28.36 -16.65 13.56
N LEU A 169 -27.07 -16.36 13.29
CA LEU A 169 -26.04 -16.27 14.34
C LEU A 169 -26.39 -15.20 15.38
N ARG A 170 -26.80 -14.00 14.94
CA ARG A 170 -27.21 -12.92 15.85
C ARG A 170 -28.41 -13.31 16.71
N THR A 171 -29.41 -13.96 16.11
CA THR A 171 -30.58 -14.44 16.85
C THR A 171 -30.17 -15.43 17.93
N TYR A 172 -29.30 -16.39 17.60
CA TYR A 172 -28.84 -17.39 18.56
C TYR A 172 -28.00 -16.78 19.70
N MET A 173 -27.09 -15.85 19.38
CA MET A 173 -26.32 -15.13 20.41
C MET A 173 -27.24 -14.36 21.36
N ASN A 174 -28.26 -13.68 20.84
CA ASN A 174 -29.23 -12.96 21.67
C ASN A 174 -30.10 -13.89 22.54
N THR A 175 -30.30 -15.15 22.14
CA THR A 175 -31.04 -16.13 22.96
C THR A 175 -30.24 -16.71 24.12
N ILE A 176 -28.90 -16.66 24.07
CA ILE A 176 -28.02 -17.21 25.11
C ILE A 176 -27.62 -16.16 26.15
N SER A 177 -27.66 -14.87 25.81
CA SER A 177 -27.28 -13.77 26.72
C SER A 177 -28.33 -13.42 27.80
N ILE A 178 -28.98 -14.41 28.43
CA ILE A 178 -29.83 -14.24 29.62
C ILE A 178 -29.04 -14.62 30.87
#